data_AF-A0A1B3PEW4-F1
#
_entry.id   AF-A0A1B3PEW4-F1
#
_cell.length_a   1.000
_cell.length_b   1.000
_cell.length_c   1.000
_cell.angle_alpha   90.00
_cell.angle_beta   90.00
_cell.angle_gamma   90.00
#
_symmetry.space_group_name_H-M   'P 1'
#
loop_
_entity.id
_entity.type
_entity.pdbx_description
1 polymer ?
#
loop_
_entity_poly.entity_id
_entity_poly.type
_entity_poly.pdbx_seq_one_letter_code
_entity_poly.pdbx_strand_id
1 'polypeptide(L)'
;MASTRTLAAGMALAAAAAGLAWWLGLREPAGAGAGSLPAGASSAMSGAAGDNAAPRRPMEDSFFAARRGASPGQATDPLLVHGLRHTLEALLMEAQAGDVTDPATLKARLAALAGKHFPADLVPRALALAGRYVDYRVALGQLRAPKDATTDPGALREALEARHKVRQQFFDGDEYDALFAREADLDRYTLARLEIARNTALTPEQRAKALRDAEAELPADRRAERSAATAHLDAAAQTAAFNAQNTDDPTRHATRAAQYGETAAQAMAQLDREERHWQQRLDQYSQARAAQGEGAALEQLRHQLFSSEEQQRVDAALALRRTQAGS
;
A
#
# COMPACT_ATOMS: atom_id res chain seq x y z
N MET A 1 -21.19 34.39 2.74
CA MET A 1 -21.51 32.99 2.40
C MET A 1 -20.50 32.54 1.35
N ALA A 2 -19.45 31.84 1.77
CA ALA A 2 -18.39 31.35 0.90
C ALA A 2 -18.35 29.83 1.05
N SER A 3 -18.64 29.12 -0.05
CA SER A 3 -18.69 27.67 -0.08
C SER A 3 -17.29 27.08 -0.22
N THR A 4 -16.83 26.40 0.81
CA THR A 4 -15.63 25.55 0.80
C THR A 4 -15.95 24.24 0.08
N ARG A 5 -15.37 24.04 -1.11
CA ARG A 5 -15.32 22.74 -1.79
C ARG A 5 -14.11 21.98 -1.27
N THR A 6 -14.33 21.02 -0.36
CA THR A 6 -13.32 20.04 0.05
C THR A 6 -13.29 18.90 -0.96
N LEU A 7 -12.27 18.84 -1.81
CA LEU A 7 -11.96 17.67 -2.62
C LEU A 7 -11.30 16.61 -1.74
N ALA A 8 -11.96 15.45 -1.66
CA ALA A 8 -11.43 14.24 -1.07
C ALA A 8 -10.26 13.73 -1.92
N ALA A 9 -9.04 13.94 -1.43
CA ALA A 9 -7.84 13.24 -1.88
C ALA A 9 -7.09 12.77 -0.64
N GLY A 10 -7.56 11.66 -0.07
CA GLY A 10 -7.00 11.16 1.17
C GLY A 10 -7.46 9.75 1.45
N MET A 11 -6.83 8.77 0.81
CA MET A 11 -6.64 7.42 1.35
C MET A 11 -5.82 6.57 0.38
N ALA A 12 -4.49 6.59 0.56
CA ALA A 12 -3.58 5.54 0.12
C ALA A 12 -2.20 5.80 0.76
N LEU A 13 -2.12 5.77 2.08
CA LEU A 13 -0.87 5.88 2.86
C LEU A 13 -0.66 4.72 3.84
N ALA A 14 -1.54 3.72 3.85
CA ALA A 14 -1.58 2.78 4.96
C ALA A 14 -0.53 1.65 4.91
N ALA A 15 -0.03 1.25 3.74
CA ALA A 15 0.77 0.01 3.67
C ALA A 15 2.27 0.17 3.94
N ALA A 16 2.85 1.37 3.76
CA ALA A 16 4.31 1.57 3.82
C ALA A 16 4.76 2.52 4.94
N ALA A 17 3.83 2.99 5.78
CA ALA A 17 4.13 3.86 6.91
C ALA A 17 4.79 3.12 8.09
N ALA A 18 4.86 1.78 8.09
CA ALA A 18 5.28 1.02 9.28
C ALA A 18 6.72 1.34 9.76
N GLY A 19 7.68 1.49 8.85
CA GLY A 19 9.07 1.83 9.21
C GLY A 19 9.24 3.27 9.70
N LEU A 20 8.55 4.21 9.06
CA LEU A 20 8.54 5.63 9.44
C LEU A 20 7.73 5.85 10.73
N ALA A 21 6.60 5.15 10.90
CA ALA A 21 5.73 5.20 12.08
C ALA A 21 6.41 4.59 13.31
N TRP A 22 7.13 3.48 13.15
CA TRP A 22 7.94 2.88 14.22
C TRP A 22 9.06 3.82 14.69
N TRP A 23 9.71 4.55 13.77
CA TRP A 23 10.75 5.54 14.12
C TRP A 23 10.20 6.86 14.67
N LEU A 24 9.04 7.32 14.19
CA LEU A 24 8.35 8.54 14.65
C LEU A 24 7.55 8.34 15.95
N GLY A 25 7.62 7.16 16.58
CA GLY A 25 6.92 6.89 17.83
C GLY A 25 5.39 6.91 17.70
N LEU A 26 4.84 6.69 16.50
CA LEU A 26 3.42 6.47 16.33
C LEU A 26 3.08 5.10 16.89
N ARG A 27 2.71 5.06 18.17
CA ARG A 27 1.94 3.97 18.73
C ARG A 27 0.59 4.00 18.01
N GLU A 28 0.27 2.92 17.30
CA GLU A 28 -1.09 2.66 16.84
C GLU A 28 -2.04 3.00 18.00
N PRO A 29 -2.99 3.94 17.83
CA PRO A 29 -3.99 4.16 18.84
C PRO A 29 -4.77 2.85 18.98
N ALA A 30 -4.56 2.17 20.10
CA ALA A 30 -5.47 1.13 20.54
C ALA A 30 -6.87 1.76 20.67
N GLY A 31 -7.76 1.41 19.74
CA GLY A 31 -9.18 1.67 19.84
C GLY A 31 -9.63 3.10 19.53
N ALA A 32 -9.90 3.37 18.25
CA ALA A 32 -11.08 4.14 17.87
C ALA A 32 -11.96 3.20 17.04
N GLY A 33 -13.13 2.86 17.58
CA GLY A 33 -13.94 1.71 17.21
C GLY A 33 -14.17 1.52 15.71
N ALA A 34 -13.59 0.44 15.17
CA ALA A 34 -14.21 -0.28 14.09
C ALA A 34 -15.50 -0.89 14.65
N GLY A 35 -16.64 -0.27 14.32
CA GLY A 35 -17.93 -0.90 14.51
C GLY A 35 -17.88 -2.31 13.92
N SER A 36 -18.25 -3.29 14.72
CA SER A 36 -18.42 -4.68 14.34
C SER A 36 -19.25 -4.78 13.06
N LEU A 37 -18.59 -5.01 11.93
CA LEU A 37 -19.22 -5.48 10.71
C LEU A 37 -19.60 -6.95 10.94
N PRO A 38 -20.85 -7.37 10.69
CA PRO A 38 -21.24 -8.76 10.84
C PRO A 38 -20.48 -9.62 9.84
N ALA A 39 -19.99 -10.76 10.34
CA ALA A 39 -19.44 -11.83 9.54
C ALA A 39 -20.53 -12.36 8.58
N GLY A 40 -20.29 -12.23 7.27
CA GLY A 40 -21.22 -12.76 6.28
C GLY A 40 -21.01 -12.22 4.87
N ALA A 41 -19.85 -12.49 4.26
CA ALA A 41 -19.69 -12.48 2.80
C ALA A 41 -18.37 -13.16 2.43
N SER A 42 -18.35 -14.48 2.56
CA SER A 42 -17.32 -15.33 1.95
C SER A 42 -17.99 -16.61 1.53
N SER A 43 -18.57 -16.61 0.32
CA SER A 43 -18.84 -17.79 -0.50
C SER A 43 -19.51 -17.36 -1.81
N ALA A 44 -18.73 -17.21 -2.88
CA ALA A 44 -19.09 -17.65 -4.24
C ALA A 44 -18.06 -17.14 -5.24
N MET A 45 -17.12 -18.01 -5.62
CA MET A 45 -16.83 -18.40 -7.01
C MET A 45 -15.47 -19.11 -7.04
N SER A 46 -15.55 -20.42 -6.84
CA SER A 46 -14.52 -21.36 -7.26
C SER A 46 -14.80 -21.70 -8.72
N GLY A 47 -13.80 -21.54 -9.60
CA GLY A 47 -13.83 -22.11 -10.95
C GLY A 47 -13.45 -21.18 -12.10
N ALA A 48 -12.17 -20.79 -12.17
CA ALA A 48 -11.44 -20.67 -13.44
C ALA A 48 -9.94 -20.58 -13.13
N ALA A 49 -9.22 -21.66 -13.41
CA ALA A 49 -7.77 -21.69 -13.32
C ALA A 49 -7.17 -20.77 -14.39
N GLY A 50 -6.53 -19.70 -13.94
CA GLY A 50 -5.63 -18.83 -14.70
C GLY A 50 -4.68 -18.20 -13.69
N ASP A 51 -3.39 -18.33 -13.94
CA ASP A 51 -2.31 -18.21 -12.94
C ASP A 51 -2.44 -17.01 -11.97
N ASN A 52 -2.56 -17.38 -10.70
CA ASN A 52 -2.59 -16.49 -9.53
C ASN A 52 -1.31 -15.67 -9.41
N ALA A 53 -1.41 -14.34 -9.49
CA ALA A 53 -0.50 -13.46 -8.74
C ALA A 53 -1.09 -13.23 -7.34
N ALA A 54 -0.91 -14.20 -6.45
CA ALA A 54 -1.17 -14.01 -5.03
C ALA A 54 -0.35 -12.81 -4.50
N PRO A 55 -0.80 -12.08 -3.46
CA PRO A 55 0.05 -11.12 -2.79
C PRO A 55 1.31 -11.85 -2.30
N ARG A 56 2.47 -11.47 -2.85
CA ARG A 56 3.75 -12.10 -2.50
C ARG A 56 3.93 -12.09 -1.00
N ARG A 57 4.20 -13.25 -0.42
CA ARG A 57 4.42 -13.37 1.02
C ARG A 57 5.71 -12.64 1.38
N PRO A 58 5.85 -12.04 2.59
CA PRO A 58 7.11 -11.44 3.05
C PRO A 58 8.33 -12.39 2.95
N MET A 59 8.08 -13.71 2.95
CA MET A 59 9.07 -14.76 2.81
C MET A 59 9.70 -14.86 1.40
N GLU A 60 9.03 -14.35 0.36
CA GLU A 60 9.55 -14.31 -1.02
C GLU A 60 10.54 -13.15 -1.24
N ASP A 61 10.56 -12.17 -0.33
CA ASP A 61 11.54 -11.08 -0.27
C ASP A 61 12.72 -11.39 0.69
N SER A 62 12.85 -12.65 1.14
CA SER A 62 13.94 -13.11 2.01
C SER A 62 15.27 -13.24 1.25
N PHE A 63 16.40 -13.02 1.93
CA PHE A 63 17.76 -13.35 1.44
C PHE A 63 17.82 -14.71 0.73
N PHE A 64 17.14 -15.72 1.26
CA PHE A 64 17.09 -17.07 0.69
C PHE A 64 16.22 -17.20 -0.57
N ALA A 65 15.19 -16.36 -0.71
CA ALA A 65 14.39 -16.29 -1.93
C ALA A 65 15.12 -15.51 -3.03
N ALA A 66 15.77 -14.40 -2.69
CA ALA A 66 16.62 -13.63 -3.59
C ALA A 66 17.80 -14.47 -4.14
N ARG A 67 18.46 -15.27 -3.29
CA ARG A 67 19.54 -16.18 -3.73
C ARG A 67 19.04 -17.29 -4.66
N ARG A 68 17.82 -17.80 -4.47
CA ARG A 68 17.23 -18.81 -5.38
C ARG A 68 16.90 -18.23 -6.77
N GLY A 69 16.67 -16.93 -6.88
CA GLY A 69 16.41 -16.22 -8.14
C GLY A 69 17.66 -15.64 -8.82
N ALA A 70 18.82 -15.61 -8.15
CA ALA A 70 20.04 -15.06 -8.71
C ALA A 70 20.64 -16.01 -9.76
N SER A 71 20.73 -15.55 -11.03
CA SER A 71 21.39 -16.29 -12.10
C SER A 71 22.92 -16.27 -11.92
N PRO A 72 23.63 -17.40 -12.11
CA PRO A 72 25.08 -17.45 -12.00
C PRO A 72 25.70 -16.70 -13.19
N GLY A 73 26.21 -15.48 -12.98
CA GLY A 73 26.86 -14.71 -14.05
C GLY A 73 27.04 -13.21 -13.79
N GLN A 74 26.31 -12.60 -12.85
CA GLN A 74 26.66 -11.27 -12.34
C GLN A 74 27.54 -11.43 -11.10
N ALA A 75 28.68 -10.75 -11.07
CA ALA A 75 29.56 -10.63 -9.90
C ALA A 75 28.89 -9.76 -8.83
N THR A 76 27.72 -10.18 -8.36
CA THR A 76 27.02 -9.57 -7.24
C THR A 76 27.48 -10.26 -5.97
N ASP A 77 27.78 -9.45 -4.97
CA ASP A 77 28.14 -9.90 -3.65
C ASP A 77 27.04 -10.84 -3.08
N PRO A 78 27.37 -12.08 -2.69
CA PRO A 78 26.36 -13.05 -2.27
C PRO A 78 25.70 -12.72 -0.92
N LEU A 79 26.24 -11.76 -0.16
CA LEU A 79 25.65 -11.26 1.08
C LEU A 79 24.77 -10.03 0.82
N LEU A 80 25.17 -9.13 -0.08
CA LEU A 80 24.53 -7.84 -0.34
C LEU A 80 23.41 -7.94 -1.37
N VAL A 81 22.43 -8.79 -1.08
CA VAL A 81 21.26 -9.01 -1.92
C VAL A 81 20.03 -8.28 -1.38
N HIS A 82 19.05 -8.05 -2.25
CA HIS A 82 17.74 -7.58 -1.83
C HIS A 82 17.16 -8.48 -0.73
N GLY A 83 16.59 -7.86 0.31
CA GLY A 83 16.02 -8.58 1.45
C GLY A 83 16.97 -8.78 2.63
N LEU A 84 18.27 -8.44 2.48
CA LEU A 84 19.27 -8.55 3.56
C LEU A 84 18.81 -7.89 4.87
N ARG A 85 18.25 -6.68 4.81
CA ARG A 85 17.71 -6.01 6.00
C ARG A 85 16.60 -6.82 6.68
N HIS A 86 15.67 -7.39 5.93
CA HIS A 86 14.61 -8.22 6.50
C HIS A 86 15.18 -9.47 7.17
N THR A 87 16.22 -10.07 6.59
CA THR A 87 16.93 -11.20 7.20
C THR A 87 17.63 -10.78 8.50
N LEU A 88 18.30 -9.63 8.54
CA LEU A 88 18.88 -9.11 9.77
C LEU A 88 17.82 -8.80 10.84
N GLU A 89 16.70 -8.19 10.46
CA GLU A 89 15.59 -7.90 11.39
C GLU A 89 14.93 -9.18 11.92
N ALA A 90 14.77 -10.21 11.08
CA ALA A 90 14.28 -11.53 11.52
C ALA A 90 15.27 -12.18 12.51
N LEU A 91 16.57 -12.10 12.23
CA LEU A 91 17.63 -12.59 13.12
C LEU A 91 17.61 -11.88 14.48
N LEU A 92 17.42 -10.56 14.46
CA LEU A 92 17.29 -9.74 15.66
C LEU A 92 16.04 -10.08 16.46
N MET A 93 14.91 -10.29 15.78
CA MET A 93 13.67 -10.69 16.43
C MET A 93 13.80 -12.05 17.14
N GLU A 94 14.47 -13.02 16.51
CA GLU A 94 14.79 -14.31 17.14
C GLU A 94 15.76 -14.15 18.31
N ALA A 95 16.79 -13.29 18.16
CA ALA A 95 17.74 -12.99 19.23
C ALA A 95 17.09 -12.25 20.43
N GLN A 96 16.00 -11.51 20.21
CA GLN A 96 15.21 -10.77 21.20
C GLN A 96 14.17 -11.64 21.94
N ALA A 97 14.22 -12.97 21.85
CA ALA A 97 13.33 -13.83 22.62
C ALA A 97 13.57 -13.69 24.15
N GLY A 98 12.52 -13.31 24.89
CA GLY A 98 12.60 -12.84 26.29
C GLY A 98 13.03 -11.37 26.37
N ASP A 99 12.72 -10.63 27.45
CA ASP A 99 12.89 -9.16 27.61
C ASP A 99 14.34 -8.60 27.51
N VAL A 100 15.21 -9.25 26.74
CA VAL A 100 16.60 -8.91 26.50
C VAL A 100 16.72 -7.85 25.42
N THR A 101 17.10 -6.66 25.82
CA THR A 101 17.30 -5.49 24.94
C THR A 101 18.72 -4.95 24.95
N ASP A 102 19.60 -5.49 25.80
CA ASP A 102 21.01 -5.07 25.90
C ASP A 102 21.80 -5.37 24.61
N PRO A 103 22.48 -4.39 24.00
CA PRO A 103 23.23 -4.56 22.75
C PRO A 103 24.30 -5.65 22.81
N ALA A 104 25.01 -5.81 23.93
CA ALA A 104 26.06 -6.81 24.04
C ALA A 104 25.48 -8.24 24.04
N THR A 105 24.40 -8.45 24.78
CA THR A 105 23.68 -9.72 24.85
C THR A 105 23.05 -10.06 23.50
N LEU A 106 22.51 -9.08 22.78
CA LEU A 106 21.99 -9.28 21.42
C LEU A 106 23.08 -9.76 20.47
N LYS A 107 24.25 -9.11 20.44
CA LYS A 107 25.38 -9.54 19.59
C LYS A 107 25.83 -10.97 19.90
N ALA A 108 25.90 -11.35 21.18
CA ALA A 108 26.25 -12.71 21.57
C ALA A 108 25.21 -13.74 21.07
N ARG A 109 23.91 -13.41 21.11
CA ARG A 109 22.85 -14.28 20.59
C ARG A 109 22.86 -14.38 19.07
N LEU A 110 23.12 -13.29 18.37
CA LEU A 110 23.27 -13.30 16.91
C LEU A 110 24.39 -14.25 16.47
N ALA A 111 25.52 -14.28 17.20
CA ALA A 111 26.62 -15.22 16.97
C ALA A 111 26.17 -16.69 17.01
N ALA A 112 25.26 -17.05 17.93
CA ALA A 112 24.72 -18.40 18.03
C ALA A 112 23.69 -18.74 16.93
N LEU A 113 23.06 -17.73 16.33
CA LEU A 113 22.01 -17.91 15.32
C LEU A 113 22.53 -17.83 13.88
N ALA A 114 23.63 -17.13 13.62
CA ALA A 114 24.08 -16.87 12.24
C ALA A 114 24.32 -18.12 11.41
N GLY A 115 24.83 -19.21 11.99
CA GLY A 115 25.03 -20.48 11.28
C GLY A 115 23.74 -21.16 10.79
N LYS A 116 22.57 -20.76 11.32
CA LYS A 116 21.25 -21.25 10.84
C LYS A 116 20.71 -20.41 9.67
N HIS A 117 21.14 -19.16 9.58
CA HIS A 117 20.58 -18.15 8.66
C HIS A 117 21.53 -17.75 7.54
N PHE A 118 22.81 -18.11 7.64
CA PHE A 118 23.81 -17.83 6.61
C PHE A 118 24.63 -19.08 6.29
N PRO A 119 25.01 -19.28 5.02
CA PRO A 119 26.01 -20.26 4.63
C PRO A 119 27.32 -20.09 5.40
N ALA A 120 28.00 -21.20 5.69
CA ALA A 120 29.17 -21.21 6.57
C ALA A 120 30.30 -20.26 6.11
N ASP A 121 30.48 -20.10 4.80
CA ASP A 121 31.44 -19.19 4.18
C ASP A 121 31.10 -17.69 4.41
N LEU A 122 29.82 -17.37 4.59
CA LEU A 122 29.33 -16.00 4.79
C LEU A 122 29.13 -15.62 6.26
N VAL A 123 29.07 -16.61 7.17
CA VAL A 123 28.80 -16.38 8.60
C VAL A 123 29.69 -15.29 9.22
N PRO A 124 31.03 -15.27 9.04
CA PRO A 124 31.88 -14.24 9.66
C PRO A 124 31.51 -12.83 9.21
N ARG A 125 31.21 -12.66 7.92
CA ARG A 125 30.87 -11.36 7.33
C ARG A 125 29.45 -10.94 7.69
N ALA A 126 28.50 -11.87 7.68
CA ALA A 126 27.13 -11.63 8.11
C ALA A 126 27.06 -11.23 9.59
N LEU A 127 27.88 -11.85 10.45
CA LEU A 127 27.98 -11.48 11.86
C LEU A 127 28.59 -10.11 12.08
N ALA A 128 29.65 -9.76 11.35
CA ALA A 128 30.23 -8.43 11.40
C ALA A 128 29.19 -7.36 11.00
N LEU A 129 28.43 -7.61 9.94
CA LEU A 129 27.37 -6.72 9.49
C LEU A 129 26.21 -6.63 10.49
N ALA A 130 25.74 -7.76 11.03
CA ALA A 130 24.69 -7.80 12.03
C ALA A 130 25.10 -7.07 13.32
N GLY A 131 26.36 -7.19 13.73
CA GLY A 131 26.93 -6.44 14.85
C GLY A 131 26.87 -4.92 14.63
N ARG A 132 27.31 -4.44 13.46
CA ARG A 132 27.17 -3.02 13.08
C ARG A 132 25.72 -2.58 12.98
N TYR A 133 24.83 -3.48 12.54
CA TYR A 133 23.39 -3.21 12.49
C TYR A 133 22.78 -2.98 13.88
N VAL A 134 23.24 -3.72 14.91
CA VAL A 134 22.85 -3.45 16.31
C VAL A 134 23.34 -2.07 16.75
N ASP A 135 24.61 -1.73 16.49
CA ASP A 135 25.17 -0.42 16.86
C ASP A 135 24.46 0.74 16.15
N TYR A 136 24.14 0.54 14.87
CA TYR A 136 23.31 1.45 14.09
C TYR A 136 21.94 1.67 14.75
N ARG A 137 21.25 0.63 15.22
CA ARG A 137 19.95 0.78 15.90
C ARG A 137 20.06 1.55 17.21
N VAL A 138 21.15 1.36 17.96
CA VAL A 138 21.43 2.13 19.18
C VAL A 138 21.63 3.60 18.83
N ALA A 139 22.48 3.92 17.85
CA ALA A 139 22.72 5.29 17.39
C ALA A 139 21.45 5.94 16.84
N LEU A 140 20.64 5.18 16.10
CA LEU A 140 19.36 5.64 15.57
C LEU A 140 18.37 6.01 16.69
N GLY A 141 18.35 5.25 17.79
CA GLY A 141 17.53 5.54 18.97
C GLY A 141 17.91 6.81 19.73
N GLN A 142 19.11 7.35 19.48
CA GLN A 142 19.55 8.63 20.04
C GLN A 142 19.09 9.84 19.20
N LEU A 143 18.62 9.62 17.97
CA LEU A 143 18.04 10.68 17.16
C LEU A 143 16.72 11.15 17.76
N ARG A 144 16.56 12.47 17.86
CA ARG A 144 15.31 13.07 18.32
C ARG A 144 14.28 13.05 17.19
N ALA A 145 13.15 12.39 17.42
CA ALA A 145 12.04 12.41 16.46
C ALA A 145 11.50 13.85 16.30
N PRO A 146 11.34 14.37 15.07
CA PRO A 146 10.69 15.65 14.85
C PRO A 146 9.20 15.54 15.17
N LYS A 147 8.66 16.51 15.92
CA LYS A 147 7.26 16.48 16.38
C LYS A 147 6.24 16.56 15.24
N ASP A 148 6.58 17.28 14.18
CA ASP A 148 5.66 17.61 13.07
C ASP A 148 6.08 16.97 11.73
N ALA A 149 6.90 15.90 11.77
CA ALA A 149 7.44 15.25 10.57
C ALA A 149 6.38 14.69 9.60
N THR A 150 5.14 14.50 10.07
CA THR A 150 4.03 13.99 9.23
C THR A 150 3.28 15.10 8.51
N THR A 151 3.42 16.35 8.95
CA THR A 151 2.63 17.50 8.47
C THR A 151 3.49 18.57 7.83
N ASP A 152 4.74 18.73 8.30
CA ASP A 152 5.73 19.67 7.80
C ASP A 152 6.79 18.95 6.94
N PRO A 153 6.87 19.25 5.62
CA PRO A 153 7.92 18.72 4.76
C PRO A 153 9.33 19.12 5.22
N GLY A 154 9.51 20.28 5.85
CA GLY A 154 10.80 20.73 6.37
C GLY A 154 11.32 19.80 7.47
N ALA A 155 10.50 19.60 8.52
CA ALA A 155 10.79 18.67 9.60
C ALA A 155 11.04 17.23 9.11
N LEU A 156 10.28 16.76 8.11
CA LEU A 156 10.50 15.44 7.51
C LEU A 156 11.87 15.35 6.83
N ARG A 157 12.25 16.36 6.04
CA ARG A 157 13.55 16.40 5.34
C ARG A 157 14.71 16.32 6.32
N GLU A 158 14.68 17.13 7.38
CA GLU A 158 15.71 17.12 8.43
C GLU A 158 15.83 15.75 9.10
N ALA A 159 14.70 15.10 9.36
CA ALA A 159 14.65 13.76 9.94
C ALA A 159 15.33 12.72 9.03
N LEU A 160 14.97 12.74 7.74
CA LEU A 160 15.52 11.82 6.75
C LEU A 160 17.03 12.02 6.55
N GLU A 161 17.50 13.28 6.54
CA GLU A 161 18.92 13.62 6.48
C GLU A 161 19.69 13.15 7.73
N ALA A 162 19.15 13.38 8.93
CA ALA A 162 19.77 12.93 10.17
C ALA A 162 19.93 11.40 10.20
N ARG A 163 18.87 10.69 9.81
CA ARG A 163 18.89 9.23 9.69
C ARG A 163 19.89 8.74 8.63
N HIS A 164 19.97 9.42 7.49
CA HIS A 164 20.95 9.09 6.45
C HIS A 164 22.39 9.27 6.92
N LYS A 165 22.69 10.37 7.62
CA LYS A 165 24.02 10.61 8.22
C LYS A 165 24.41 9.50 9.21
N VAL A 166 23.48 9.03 10.04
CA VAL A 166 23.74 7.88 10.93
C VAL A 166 24.05 6.64 10.10
N ARG A 167 23.29 6.32 9.05
CA ARG A 167 23.57 5.14 8.21
C ARG A 167 24.98 5.17 7.60
N GLN A 168 25.42 6.33 7.11
CA GLN A 168 26.76 6.50 6.52
C GLN A 168 27.91 6.31 7.53
N GLN A 169 27.65 6.37 8.85
CA GLN A 169 28.66 6.08 9.86
C GLN A 169 28.93 4.59 10.04
N PHE A 170 27.98 3.72 9.65
CA PHE A 170 28.02 2.28 9.92
C PHE A 170 28.15 1.39 8.68
N PHE A 171 27.77 1.90 7.51
CA PHE A 171 27.69 1.14 6.27
C PHE A 171 28.34 1.91 5.13
N ASP A 172 29.11 1.20 4.31
CA ASP A 172 29.63 1.74 3.05
C ASP A 172 28.53 1.83 1.97
N GLY A 173 28.90 2.24 0.75
CA GLY A 173 27.93 2.42 -0.34
C GLY A 173 27.16 1.15 -0.69
N ASP A 174 27.87 0.04 -0.88
CA ASP A 174 27.25 -1.22 -1.30
C ASP A 174 26.38 -1.82 -0.18
N GLU A 175 26.85 -1.73 1.08
CA GLU A 175 26.06 -2.15 2.24
C GLU A 175 24.84 -1.26 2.47
N TYR A 176 24.99 0.06 2.29
CA TYR A 176 23.89 1.01 2.36
C TYR A 176 22.82 0.69 1.32
N ASP A 177 23.22 0.43 0.08
CA ASP A 177 22.28 0.16 -1.01
C ASP A 177 21.50 -1.13 -0.75
N ALA A 178 22.19 -2.19 -0.33
CA ALA A 178 21.55 -3.47 -0.01
C ALA A 178 20.57 -3.38 1.18
N LEU A 179 20.85 -2.52 2.16
CA LEU A 179 20.05 -2.38 3.38
C LEU A 179 18.93 -1.33 3.27
N PHE A 180 19.17 -0.22 2.57
CA PHE A 180 18.38 1.00 2.73
C PHE A 180 17.94 1.68 1.43
N ALA A 181 18.51 1.38 0.25
CA ALA A 181 18.16 2.11 -0.99
C ALA A 181 16.64 2.08 -1.27
N ARG A 182 16.00 0.90 -1.11
CA ARG A 182 14.54 0.73 -1.26
C ARG A 182 13.73 1.70 -0.39
N GLU A 183 14.11 1.81 0.88
CA GLU A 183 13.43 2.69 1.83
C GLU A 183 13.76 4.15 1.54
N ALA A 184 15.01 4.45 1.18
CA ALA A 184 15.43 5.80 0.83
C ALA A 184 14.70 6.35 -0.41
N ASP A 185 14.48 5.52 -1.45
CA ASP A 185 13.69 5.87 -2.63
C ASP A 185 12.26 6.23 -2.24
N LEU A 186 11.64 5.40 -1.41
CA LEU A 186 10.28 5.62 -0.92
C LEU A 186 10.16 6.88 -0.08
N ASP A 187 11.14 7.13 0.80
CA ASP A 187 11.14 8.31 1.66
C ASP A 187 11.33 9.60 0.86
N ARG A 188 12.23 9.62 -0.13
CA ARG A 188 12.39 10.75 -1.05
C ARG A 188 11.10 11.01 -1.83
N TYR A 189 10.48 9.96 -2.36
CA TYR A 189 9.21 10.08 -3.07
C TYR A 189 8.07 10.59 -2.16
N THR A 190 8.01 10.10 -0.93
CA THR A 190 6.98 10.52 0.05
C THR A 190 7.17 11.98 0.44
N LEU A 191 8.41 12.41 0.69
CA LEU A 191 8.74 13.80 0.94
C LEU A 191 8.36 14.69 -0.24
N ALA A 192 8.73 14.31 -1.48
CA ALA A 192 8.39 15.06 -2.68
C ALA A 192 6.86 15.24 -2.83
N ARG A 193 6.08 14.18 -2.61
CA ARG A 193 4.61 14.26 -2.64
C ARG A 193 4.06 15.21 -1.58
N LEU A 194 4.61 15.19 -0.37
CA LEU A 194 4.19 16.09 0.71
C LEU A 194 4.51 17.55 0.37
N GLU A 195 5.71 17.83 -0.15
CA GLU A 195 6.11 19.15 -0.62
C GLU A 195 5.18 19.67 -1.73
N ILE A 196 4.90 18.84 -2.74
CA ILE A 196 4.00 19.16 -3.85
C ILE A 196 2.57 19.43 -3.36
N ALA A 197 2.09 18.65 -2.39
CA ALA A 197 0.77 18.83 -1.81
C ALA A 197 0.65 20.12 -0.98
N ARG A 198 1.72 20.51 -0.28
CA ARG A 198 1.77 21.73 0.54
C ARG A 198 2.12 22.99 -0.25
N ASN A 199 2.60 22.85 -1.48
CA ASN A 199 2.93 23.98 -2.32
C ASN A 199 1.66 24.67 -2.84
N THR A 200 1.36 25.85 -2.26
CA THR A 200 0.22 26.70 -2.62
C THR A 200 0.43 27.51 -3.90
N ALA A 201 1.66 27.57 -4.42
CA ALA A 201 1.98 28.27 -5.66
C ALA A 201 1.70 27.43 -6.92
N LEU A 202 1.47 26.11 -6.78
CA LEU A 202 1.19 25.23 -7.92
C LEU A 202 -0.29 25.28 -8.33
N THR A 203 -0.54 25.46 -9.62
CA THR A 203 -1.86 25.17 -10.20
C THR A 203 -2.18 23.67 -10.13
N PRO A 204 -3.44 23.25 -10.28
CA PRO A 204 -3.81 21.83 -10.34
C PRO A 204 -3.02 21.05 -11.41
N GLU A 205 -2.80 21.63 -12.58
CA GLU A 205 -2.08 21.02 -13.70
C GLU A 205 -0.59 20.89 -13.40
N GLN A 206 0.01 21.94 -12.82
CA GLN A 206 1.41 21.93 -12.38
C GLN A 206 1.63 20.91 -11.26
N ARG A 207 0.70 20.82 -10.31
CA ARG A 207 0.71 19.82 -9.24
C ARG A 207 0.63 18.41 -9.80
N ALA A 208 -0.29 18.16 -10.74
CA ALA A 208 -0.41 16.87 -11.40
C ALA A 208 0.86 16.49 -12.18
N LYS A 209 1.49 17.46 -12.86
CA LYS A 209 2.78 17.24 -13.54
C LYS A 209 3.89 16.91 -12.53
N ALA A 210 4.04 17.69 -11.48
CA ALA A 210 5.07 17.48 -10.45
C ALA A 210 4.94 16.10 -9.79
N LEU A 211 3.70 15.64 -9.54
CA LEU A 211 3.47 14.28 -9.01
C LEU A 211 3.93 13.19 -9.98
N ARG A 212 3.68 13.35 -11.29
CA ARG A 212 4.16 12.40 -12.31
C ARG A 212 5.68 12.40 -12.42
N ASP A 213 6.30 13.58 -12.37
CA ASP A 213 7.75 13.72 -12.42
C ASP A 213 8.40 13.04 -11.19
N ALA A 214 7.85 13.27 -9.98
CA ALA A 214 8.32 12.62 -8.76
C ALA A 214 8.15 11.10 -8.78
N GLU A 215 7.08 10.58 -9.39
CA GLU A 215 6.93 9.14 -9.59
C GLU A 215 7.94 8.60 -10.61
N ALA A 216 8.25 9.35 -11.66
CA ALA A 216 9.25 8.96 -12.67
C ALA A 216 10.69 8.88 -12.14
N GLU A 217 11.00 9.55 -11.02
CA GLU A 217 12.28 9.41 -10.31
C GLU A 217 12.44 8.06 -9.61
N LEU A 218 11.36 7.32 -9.38
CA LEU A 218 11.45 5.97 -8.82
C LEU A 218 12.04 4.98 -9.85
N PRO A 219 12.89 4.05 -9.40
CA PRO A 219 13.33 2.91 -10.19
C PRO A 219 12.16 2.14 -10.83
N ALA A 220 12.41 1.52 -11.99
CA ALA A 220 11.35 0.89 -12.80
C ALA A 220 10.61 -0.25 -12.05
N ASP A 221 11.35 -1.06 -11.29
CA ASP A 221 10.80 -2.09 -10.42
C ASP A 221 9.88 -1.50 -9.34
N ARG A 222 10.29 -0.39 -8.70
CA ARG A 222 9.49 0.34 -7.71
C ARG A 222 8.20 0.88 -8.28
N ARG A 223 8.27 1.48 -9.47
CA ARG A 223 7.08 1.98 -10.17
C ARG A 223 6.12 0.83 -10.50
N ALA A 224 6.65 -0.31 -10.94
CA ALA A 224 5.82 -1.49 -11.22
C ALA A 224 5.14 -2.05 -9.96
N GLU A 225 5.86 -2.19 -8.85
CA GLU A 225 5.30 -2.63 -7.56
C GLU A 225 4.16 -1.70 -7.10
N ARG A 226 4.37 -0.39 -7.19
CA ARG A 226 3.36 0.61 -6.82
C ARG A 226 2.14 0.55 -7.74
N SER A 227 2.36 0.52 -9.05
CA SER A 227 1.29 0.42 -10.04
C SER A 227 0.45 -0.84 -9.82
N ALA A 228 1.08 -1.98 -9.52
CA ALA A 228 0.36 -3.20 -9.16
C ALA A 228 -0.46 -3.03 -7.88
N ALA A 229 0.10 -2.38 -6.85
CA ALA A 229 -0.60 -2.14 -5.58
C ALA A 229 -1.79 -1.18 -5.71
N THR A 230 -1.75 -0.22 -6.65
CA THR A 230 -2.80 0.78 -6.86
C THR A 230 -3.74 0.51 -8.03
N ALA A 231 -3.50 -0.55 -8.81
CA ALA A 231 -4.24 -0.84 -10.04
C ALA A 231 -5.78 -0.81 -9.87
N HIS A 232 -6.28 -1.28 -8.73
CA HIS A 232 -7.72 -1.27 -8.42
C HIS A 232 -8.27 0.16 -8.22
N LEU A 233 -7.50 1.05 -7.59
CA LEU A 233 -7.86 2.47 -7.44
C LEU A 233 -7.85 3.17 -8.79
N ASP A 234 -6.84 2.86 -9.62
CA ASP A 234 -6.70 3.45 -10.96
C ASP A 234 -7.86 3.02 -11.87
N ALA A 235 -8.25 1.74 -11.83
CA ALA A 235 -9.41 1.23 -12.57
C ALA A 235 -10.73 1.86 -12.10
N ALA A 236 -10.91 2.06 -10.80
CA ALA A 236 -12.07 2.74 -10.26
C ALA A 236 -12.12 4.23 -10.68
N ALA A 237 -10.99 4.93 -10.61
CA ALA A 237 -10.89 6.33 -11.05
C ALA A 237 -11.15 6.48 -12.56
N GLN A 238 -10.61 5.57 -13.38
CA GLN A 238 -10.88 5.54 -14.82
C GLN A 238 -12.38 5.31 -15.09
N THR A 239 -13.02 4.41 -14.34
CA THR A 239 -14.47 4.15 -14.46
C THR A 239 -15.29 5.40 -14.12
N ALA A 240 -14.94 6.10 -13.04
CA ALA A 240 -15.59 7.37 -12.67
C ALA A 240 -15.40 8.45 -13.76
N ALA A 241 -14.21 8.54 -14.36
CA ALA A 241 -13.93 9.47 -15.44
C ALA A 241 -14.77 9.18 -16.69
N PHE A 242 -14.88 7.90 -17.10
CA PHE A 242 -15.75 7.49 -18.20
C PHE A 242 -17.21 7.84 -17.95
N ASN A 243 -17.69 7.64 -16.72
CA ASN A 243 -19.07 8.00 -16.35
C ASN A 243 -19.28 9.52 -16.44
N ALA A 244 -18.36 10.32 -15.92
CA ALA A 244 -18.45 11.78 -15.99
C ALA A 244 -18.41 12.32 -17.43
N GLN A 245 -17.70 11.64 -18.32
CA GLN A 245 -17.57 12.00 -19.73
C GLN A 245 -18.64 11.36 -20.62
N ASN A 246 -19.52 10.51 -20.07
CA ASN A 246 -20.45 9.68 -20.83
C ASN A 246 -19.78 8.91 -21.98
N THR A 247 -18.59 8.37 -21.73
CA THR A 247 -17.83 7.59 -22.72
C THR A 247 -18.61 6.34 -23.11
N ASP A 248 -18.65 6.02 -24.40
CA ASP A 248 -19.35 4.84 -24.94
C ASP A 248 -18.60 3.53 -24.64
N ASP A 249 -19.34 2.42 -24.53
CA ASP A 249 -18.79 1.11 -24.16
C ASP A 249 -17.66 0.60 -25.10
N PRO A 250 -17.75 0.75 -26.44
CA PRO A 250 -16.63 0.43 -27.34
C PRO A 250 -15.34 1.19 -27.02
N THR A 251 -15.42 2.51 -26.82
CA THR A 251 -14.26 3.34 -26.46
C THR A 251 -13.69 2.96 -25.10
N ARG A 252 -14.56 2.69 -24.10
CA ARG A 252 -14.14 2.22 -22.77
C ARG A 252 -13.38 0.89 -22.87
N HIS A 253 -13.91 -0.04 -23.66
CA HIS A 253 -13.28 -1.35 -23.88
C HIS A 253 -11.93 -1.22 -24.57
N ALA A 254 -11.84 -0.48 -25.69
CA ALA A 254 -10.59 -0.29 -26.42
C ALA A 254 -9.50 0.37 -25.54
N THR A 255 -9.88 1.39 -24.76
CA THR A 255 -8.96 2.08 -23.84
C THR A 255 -8.43 1.13 -22.76
N ARG A 256 -9.31 0.33 -22.15
CA ARG A 256 -8.93 -0.65 -21.13
C ARG A 256 -8.12 -1.81 -21.69
N ALA A 257 -8.45 -2.29 -22.89
CA ALA A 257 -7.72 -3.38 -23.54
C ALA A 257 -6.27 -2.96 -23.83
N ALA A 258 -6.06 -1.72 -24.27
CA ALA A 258 -4.73 -1.17 -24.48
C ALA A 258 -3.92 -1.04 -23.18
N GLN A 259 -4.57 -0.74 -22.04
CA GLN A 259 -3.89 -0.49 -20.77
C GLN A 259 -3.70 -1.73 -19.89
N TYR A 260 -4.72 -2.59 -19.81
CA TYR A 260 -4.80 -3.71 -18.87
C TYR A 260 -4.88 -5.07 -19.57
N GLY A 261 -4.96 -5.09 -20.90
CA GLY A 261 -5.18 -6.30 -21.68
C GLY A 261 -6.65 -6.66 -21.87
N GLU A 262 -6.90 -7.50 -22.87
CA GLU A 262 -8.25 -7.86 -23.33
C GLU A 262 -9.10 -8.52 -22.25
N THR A 263 -8.57 -9.50 -21.52
CA THR A 263 -9.30 -10.21 -20.46
C THR A 263 -9.77 -9.27 -19.35
N ALA A 264 -8.92 -8.33 -18.92
CA ALA A 264 -9.26 -7.36 -17.91
C ALA A 264 -10.31 -6.36 -18.43
N ALA A 265 -10.20 -5.93 -19.69
CA ALA A 265 -11.18 -5.06 -20.33
C ALA A 265 -12.58 -5.70 -20.38
N GLN A 266 -12.67 -6.98 -20.73
CA GLN A 266 -13.93 -7.73 -20.75
C GLN A 266 -14.53 -7.89 -19.35
N ALA A 267 -13.72 -8.22 -18.35
CA ALA A 267 -14.16 -8.33 -16.97
C ALA A 267 -14.70 -6.99 -16.43
N MET A 268 -14.00 -5.89 -16.70
CA MET A 268 -14.46 -4.55 -16.32
C MET A 268 -15.74 -4.15 -17.06
N ALA A 269 -15.88 -4.47 -18.35
CA ALA A 269 -17.10 -4.21 -19.10
C ALA A 269 -18.29 -5.01 -18.57
N GLN A 270 -18.07 -6.23 -18.08
CA GLN A 270 -19.09 -7.01 -17.39
C GLN A 270 -19.50 -6.35 -16.08
N LEU A 271 -18.53 -5.93 -15.26
CA LEU A 271 -18.79 -5.21 -14.01
C LEU A 271 -19.62 -3.94 -14.25
N ASP A 272 -19.34 -3.19 -15.32
CA ASP A 272 -20.12 -1.98 -15.65
C ASP A 272 -21.58 -2.29 -16.04
N ARG A 273 -21.82 -3.44 -16.70
CA ARG A 273 -23.19 -3.88 -17.01
C ARG A 273 -23.93 -4.29 -15.75
N GLU A 274 -23.27 -5.02 -14.86
CA GLU A 274 -23.82 -5.43 -13.57
C GLU A 274 -24.16 -4.23 -12.71
N GLU A 275 -23.27 -3.23 -12.65
CA GLU A 275 -23.51 -1.98 -11.91
C GLU A 275 -24.67 -1.19 -12.52
N ARG A 276 -24.75 -1.04 -13.85
CA ARG A 276 -25.89 -0.38 -14.50
C ARG A 276 -27.22 -1.09 -14.19
N HIS A 277 -27.24 -2.42 -14.25
CA HIS A 277 -28.43 -3.20 -13.93
C HIS A 277 -28.81 -3.09 -12.44
N TRP A 278 -27.82 -3.10 -11.55
CA TRP A 278 -28.01 -2.84 -10.13
C TRP A 278 -28.63 -1.45 -9.88
N GLN A 279 -28.10 -0.40 -10.50
CA GLN A 279 -28.63 0.96 -10.36
C GLN A 279 -30.04 1.10 -10.90
N GLN A 280 -30.37 0.48 -12.03
CA GLN A 280 -31.73 0.46 -12.59
C GLN A 280 -32.74 -0.21 -11.63
N ARG A 281 -32.35 -1.32 -11.00
CA ARG A 281 -33.20 -1.99 -9.99
C ARG A 281 -33.38 -1.13 -8.74
N LEU A 282 -32.34 -0.43 -8.30
CA LEU A 282 -32.43 0.54 -7.21
C LEU A 282 -33.35 1.71 -7.57
N ASP A 283 -33.29 2.22 -8.80
CA ASP A 283 -34.20 3.26 -9.29
C ASP A 283 -35.65 2.79 -9.23
N GLN A 284 -35.94 1.62 -9.81
CA GLN A 284 -37.27 1.02 -9.81
C GLN A 284 -37.81 0.84 -8.39
N TYR A 285 -36.99 0.32 -7.48
CA TYR A 285 -37.38 0.12 -6.08
C TYR A 285 -37.63 1.45 -5.36
N SER A 286 -36.76 2.45 -5.56
CA SER A 286 -36.91 3.77 -4.92
C SER A 286 -38.16 4.52 -5.40
N GLN A 287 -38.49 4.42 -6.70
CA GLN A 287 -39.70 5.01 -7.28
C GLN A 287 -40.96 4.32 -6.74
N ALA A 288 -40.97 2.99 -6.66
CA ALA A 288 -42.08 2.24 -6.07
C ALA A 288 -42.31 2.61 -4.61
N ARG A 289 -41.24 2.72 -3.81
CA ARG A 289 -41.29 3.14 -2.41
C ARG A 289 -41.88 4.55 -2.26
N ALA A 290 -41.48 5.48 -3.14
CA ALA A 290 -42.00 6.84 -3.12
C ALA A 290 -43.49 6.93 -3.52
N ALA A 291 -43.93 6.09 -4.46
CA ALA A 291 -45.31 6.10 -4.96
C ALA A 291 -46.31 5.36 -4.06
N GLN A 292 -45.90 4.25 -3.44
CA GLN A 292 -46.81 3.32 -2.76
C GLN A 292 -46.61 3.30 -1.23
N GLY A 293 -45.55 3.94 -0.71
CA GLY A 293 -45.17 3.88 0.69
C GLY A 293 -44.59 2.51 1.08
N GLU A 294 -44.40 2.30 2.38
CA GLU A 294 -43.94 1.01 2.91
C GLU A 294 -45.12 0.06 3.11
N GLY A 295 -44.99 -1.19 2.64
CA GLY A 295 -46.05 -2.19 2.73
C GLY A 295 -45.69 -3.51 2.05
N ALA A 296 -46.59 -4.50 2.13
CA ALA A 296 -46.35 -5.85 1.64
C ALA A 296 -46.01 -5.92 0.14
N ALA A 297 -46.59 -5.03 -0.68
CA ALA A 297 -46.29 -4.94 -2.11
C ALA A 297 -44.83 -4.50 -2.39
N LEU A 298 -44.29 -3.59 -1.57
CA LEU A 298 -42.91 -3.14 -1.70
C LEU A 298 -41.92 -4.22 -1.27
N GLU A 299 -42.22 -4.97 -0.21
CA GLU A 299 -41.41 -6.12 0.21
C GLU A 299 -41.42 -7.23 -0.85
N GLN A 300 -42.57 -7.51 -1.46
CA GLN A 300 -42.64 -8.45 -2.58
C GLN A 300 -41.79 -7.99 -3.77
N LEU A 301 -41.83 -6.69 -4.11
CA LEU A 301 -40.97 -6.12 -5.15
C LEU A 301 -39.49 -6.22 -4.78
N ARG A 302 -39.13 -6.00 -3.51
CA ARG A 302 -37.75 -6.17 -3.02
C ARG A 302 -37.24 -7.60 -3.27
N HIS A 303 -38.07 -8.61 -2.99
CA HIS A 303 -37.75 -10.02 -3.26
C HIS A 303 -37.66 -10.37 -4.76
N GLN A 304 -38.39 -9.66 -5.62
CA GLN A 304 -38.33 -9.85 -7.07
C GLN A 304 -37.10 -9.20 -7.70
N LEU A 305 -36.71 -8.02 -7.22
CA LEU A 305 -35.60 -7.26 -7.79
C LEU A 305 -34.25 -7.71 -7.25
N PHE A 306 -34.17 -8.17 -6.00
CA PHE A 306 -32.89 -8.40 -5.33
C PHE A 306 -32.81 -9.81 -4.74
N SER A 307 -31.65 -10.45 -4.94
CA SER A 307 -31.32 -11.70 -4.25
C SER A 307 -31.25 -11.51 -2.73
N SER A 308 -31.28 -12.61 -1.97
CA SER A 308 -31.15 -12.56 -0.50
C SER A 308 -29.89 -11.84 -0.02
N GLU A 309 -28.77 -12.01 -0.72
CA GLU A 309 -27.51 -11.31 -0.42
C GLU A 309 -27.59 -9.82 -0.77
N GLU A 310 -28.17 -9.50 -1.92
CA GLU A 310 -28.34 -8.12 -2.38
C GLU A 310 -29.24 -7.30 -1.46
N GLN A 311 -30.27 -7.92 -0.88
CA GLN A 311 -31.21 -7.26 0.03
C GLN A 311 -30.52 -6.64 1.25
N GLN A 312 -29.43 -7.23 1.74
CA GLN A 312 -28.67 -6.72 2.88
C GLN A 312 -28.01 -5.36 2.59
N ARG A 313 -27.70 -5.08 1.31
CA ARG A 313 -27.03 -3.84 0.88
C ARG A 313 -27.97 -2.80 0.29
N VAL A 314 -29.24 -3.11 0.00
CA VAL A 314 -30.18 -2.17 -0.64
C VAL A 314 -30.33 -0.87 0.16
N ASP A 315 -30.58 -0.96 1.47
CA ASP A 315 -30.83 0.22 2.30
C ASP A 315 -29.59 1.12 2.42
N ALA A 316 -28.40 0.50 2.55
CA ALA A 316 -27.13 1.21 2.55
C ALA A 316 -26.85 1.89 1.19
N ALA A 317 -27.13 1.20 0.08
CA ALA A 317 -26.98 1.76 -1.26
C ALA A 317 -27.91 2.96 -1.51
N LEU A 318 -29.17 2.88 -1.08
CA LEU A 318 -30.13 3.99 -1.17
C LEU A 318 -29.73 5.17 -0.27
N ALA A 319 -29.17 4.91 0.91
CA ALA A 319 -28.63 5.96 1.76
C ALA A 319 -27.44 6.67 1.10
N LEU A 320 -26.51 5.93 0.49
CA LEU A 320 -25.37 6.48 -0.22
C LEU A 320 -25.80 7.34 -1.43
N ARG A 321 -26.83 6.92 -2.17
CA ARG A 321 -27.35 7.73 -3.29
C ARG A 321 -27.95 9.05 -2.84
N ARG A 322 -28.62 9.08 -1.69
CA ARG A 322 -29.17 10.32 -1.12
C ARG A 322 -28.08 11.30 -0.71
N THR A 323 -26.97 10.80 -0.15
CA THR A 323 -25.84 11.68 0.21
C THR A 323 -25.13 12.22 -1.02
N GLN A 324 -24.98 11.43 -2.08
CA GLN A 324 -24.39 11.85 -3.35
C GLN A 324 -25.27 12.83 -4.15
N ALA A 325 -26.60 12.73 -4.04
CA ALA A 325 -27.52 13.67 -4.70
C ALA A 325 -27.65 15.02 -3.96
N GLY A 326 -27.24 15.08 -2.69
CA GLY A 326 -27.28 16.28 -1.84
C GLY A 326 -25.98 17.08 -1.76
N SER A 327 -24.91 16.62 -2.44
CA SER A 327 -23.57 17.23 -2.50
C SER A 327 -23.29 17.86 -3.87
#